data_AF-A0A6I7YW91-F1
#
_entry.id   AF-A0A6I7YW91-F1
#
_cell.length_a   1.000
_cell.length_b   1.000
_cell.length_c   1.000
_cell.angle_alpha   90.00
_cell.angle_beta   90.00
_cell.angle_gamma   90.00
#
_symmetry.space_group_name_H-M   'P 1'
#
loop_
_entity.id
_entity.type
_entity.pdbx_description
1 polymer ?
#
loop_
_entity_poly.entity_id
_entity_poly.type
_entity_poly.pdbx_seq_one_letter_code
_entity_poly.pdbx_strand_id
1 'polypeptide(L)'
;MDEASAFLLGQLRALEPAVRADVLRVLDGVVRDLPAHWRRRAGVPRLLVFLDGPQAVRTERITFQEMSRYGYLDEFSRWASAVPAARAEDHGCAALVYGDRIHARINRIGPFGSPLHLPDTRVDVRTVHRDLRTSPTFSLPFEVEGRFRPRLVFPAWVGDTLVRARRG
;
A
#
# COMPACT_ATOMS: atom_id res chain seq x y z
N MET A 1 13.21 -17.32 10.30
CA MET A 1 12.47 -16.58 9.25
C MET A 1 11.23 -16.06 9.93
N ASP A 2 11.00 -14.75 9.91
CA ASP A 2 9.84 -14.12 10.54
C ASP A 2 8.54 -14.66 9.91
N GLU A 3 7.50 -14.89 10.72
CA GLU A 3 6.20 -15.41 10.28
C GLU A 3 5.58 -14.51 9.22
N ALA A 4 5.71 -13.19 9.39
CA ALA A 4 5.27 -12.19 8.42
C ALA A 4 5.99 -12.30 7.07
N SER A 5 7.31 -12.55 7.09
CA SER A 5 8.11 -12.77 5.87
C SER A 5 7.70 -14.05 5.13
N ALA A 6 7.49 -15.15 5.86
CA ALA A 6 7.05 -16.41 5.29
C ALA A 6 5.65 -16.30 4.66
N PHE A 7 4.73 -15.61 5.35
CA PHE A 7 3.37 -15.37 4.86
C PHE A 7 3.36 -14.51 3.59
N LEU A 8 4.07 -13.36 3.59
CA LEU A 8 4.18 -12.49 2.42
C LEU A 8 4.79 -13.24 1.23
N LEU A 9 5.87 -14.00 1.46
CA LEU A 9 6.50 -14.81 0.41
C LEU A 9 5.53 -15.85 -0.16
N GLY A 10 4.75 -16.52 0.70
CA GLY A 10 3.74 -17.49 0.30
C GLY A 10 2.66 -16.87 -0.58
N GLN A 11 2.13 -15.70 -0.19
CA GLN A 11 1.15 -14.97 -1.00
C GLN A 11 1.70 -14.59 -2.37
N LEU A 12 2.93 -14.05 -2.43
CA LEU A 12 3.54 -13.65 -3.68
C LEU A 12 3.80 -14.84 -4.61
N ARG A 13 4.25 -15.97 -4.07
CA ARG A 13 4.52 -17.19 -4.85
C ARG A 13 3.27 -17.93 -5.32
N ALA A 14 2.12 -17.66 -4.70
CA ALA A 14 0.85 -18.20 -5.14
C ALA A 14 0.32 -17.50 -6.41
N LEU A 15 0.89 -16.34 -6.78
CA LEU A 15 0.51 -15.63 -8.00
C LEU A 15 1.15 -16.29 -9.23
N GLU A 16 0.45 -16.20 -10.36
CA GLU A 16 1.01 -16.61 -11.65
C GLU A 16 2.30 -15.83 -11.96
N PRO A 17 3.32 -16.42 -12.62
CA PRO A 17 4.64 -15.80 -12.76
C PRO A 17 4.64 -14.40 -13.38
N ALA A 18 3.83 -14.17 -14.42
CA ALA A 18 3.72 -12.86 -15.07
C ALA A 18 3.07 -11.82 -14.13
N VAL A 19 1.95 -12.19 -13.51
CA VAL A 19 1.25 -11.35 -12.53
C VAL A 19 2.13 -11.02 -11.34
N ARG A 20 2.88 -12.01 -10.84
CA ARG A 20 3.82 -11.87 -9.74
C ARG A 20 4.90 -10.84 -10.07
N ALA A 21 5.44 -10.85 -11.29
CA ALA A 21 6.45 -9.88 -11.71
C ALA A 21 5.90 -8.45 -11.68
N ASP A 22 4.66 -8.26 -12.11
CA ASP A 22 3.98 -6.96 -12.15
C ASP A 22 3.65 -6.44 -10.76
N VAL A 23 3.09 -7.32 -9.91
CA VAL A 23 2.83 -7.03 -8.50
C VAL A 23 4.12 -6.69 -7.76
N LEU A 24 5.21 -7.43 -8.00
CA LEU A 24 6.51 -7.14 -7.38
C LEU A 24 7.04 -5.76 -7.78
N ARG A 25 6.90 -5.37 -9.06
CA ARG A 25 7.28 -4.01 -9.51
C ARG A 25 6.50 -2.94 -8.78
N VAL A 26 5.18 -3.12 -8.63
CA VAL A 26 4.34 -2.19 -7.87
C VAL A 26 4.77 -2.13 -6.40
N LEU A 27 5.01 -3.27 -5.75
CA LEU A 27 5.48 -3.32 -4.36
C LEU A 27 6.85 -2.68 -4.17
N ASP A 28 7.79 -2.90 -5.09
CA ASP A 28 9.10 -2.23 -5.10
C ASP A 28 8.92 -0.70 -5.18
N GLY A 29 8.02 -0.24 -6.04
CA GLY A 29 7.65 1.18 -6.15
C GLY A 29 7.09 1.74 -4.84
N VAL A 30 6.19 1.01 -4.16
CA VAL A 30 5.66 1.40 -2.85
C VAL A 30 6.77 1.51 -1.81
N VAL A 31 7.62 0.48 -1.69
CA VAL A 31 8.70 0.45 -0.69
C VAL A 31 9.69 1.59 -0.91
N ARG A 32 9.97 1.92 -2.17
CA ARG A 32 10.86 3.02 -2.57
C ARG A 32 10.24 4.41 -2.33
N ASP A 33 9.00 4.62 -2.74
CA ASP A 33 8.42 5.97 -2.87
C ASP A 33 7.62 6.40 -1.63
N LEU A 34 6.98 5.46 -0.90
CA LEU A 34 6.15 5.77 0.25
C LEU A 34 6.86 6.64 1.32
N PRO A 35 8.14 6.37 1.68
CA PRO A 35 8.86 7.19 2.66
C PRO A 35 8.89 8.69 2.32
N ALA A 36 8.97 9.05 1.04
CA ALA A 36 9.00 10.44 0.59
C ALA A 36 7.65 11.15 0.76
N HIS A 37 6.55 10.40 0.66
CA HIS A 37 5.18 10.92 0.77
C HIS A 37 4.61 10.89 2.19
N TRP A 38 5.23 10.11 3.08
CA TRP A 38 4.81 9.98 4.47
C TRP A 38 5.09 11.24 5.30
N ARG A 39 4.20 11.49 6.29
CA ARG A 39 4.36 12.58 7.26
C ARG A 39 3.88 12.11 8.63
N ARG A 40 4.70 12.28 9.67
CA ARG A 40 4.38 11.88 11.05
C ARG A 40 3.01 12.31 11.55
N ARG A 41 2.56 13.53 11.21
CA ARG A 41 1.26 14.07 11.65
C ARG A 41 0.08 13.65 10.77
N ALA A 42 0.33 13.25 9.52
CA ALA A 42 -0.72 12.92 8.56
C ALA A 42 -0.84 11.42 8.30
N GLY A 43 0.12 10.62 8.77
CA GLY A 43 0.17 9.18 8.57
C GLY A 43 0.57 8.79 7.14
N VAL A 44 0.22 7.56 6.79
CA VAL A 44 0.36 7.00 5.44
C VAL A 44 -0.63 7.70 4.51
N PRO A 45 -0.15 8.39 3.46
CA PRO A 45 -1.04 8.98 2.47
C PRO A 45 -1.72 7.90 1.63
N ARG A 46 -2.83 8.28 0.98
CA ARG A 46 -3.42 7.45 -0.06
C ARG A 46 -2.64 7.67 -1.35
N LEU A 47 -2.02 6.61 -1.85
CA LEU A 47 -1.27 6.64 -3.10
C LEU A 47 -1.86 5.61 -4.07
N LEU A 48 -1.87 5.98 -5.33
CA LEU A 48 -2.16 5.10 -6.46
C LEU A 48 -0.83 4.81 -7.15
N VAL A 49 -0.42 3.55 -7.14
CA VAL A 49 0.86 3.11 -7.72
C VAL A 49 0.57 2.18 -8.88
N PHE A 50 1.08 2.44 -10.07
CA PHE A 50 0.76 1.66 -11.26
C PHE A 50 1.93 1.57 -12.23
N LEU A 51 1.87 0.60 -13.14
CA LEU A 51 2.87 0.42 -14.18
C LEU A 51 2.71 1.48 -15.27
N ASP A 52 3.77 2.18 -15.64
CA ASP A 52 3.75 3.20 -16.70
C ASP A 52 4.65 2.78 -17.86
N GLY A 53 4.35 1.61 -18.42
CA GLY A 53 5.15 0.97 -19.46
C GLY A 53 6.07 -0.14 -18.94
N PRO A 54 7.06 -0.59 -19.74
CA PRO A 54 7.81 -1.83 -19.47
C PRO A 54 8.67 -1.78 -18.20
N GLN A 55 9.18 -0.61 -17.82
CA GLN A 55 10.12 -0.47 -16.70
C GLN A 55 9.75 0.59 -15.68
N ALA A 56 8.77 1.45 -15.96
CA ALA A 56 8.42 2.53 -15.06
C ALA A 56 7.25 2.13 -14.15
N VAL A 57 7.36 2.57 -12.90
CA VAL A 57 6.30 2.52 -11.89
C VAL A 57 6.06 3.94 -11.47
N ARG A 58 4.81 4.38 -11.57
CA ARG A 58 4.39 5.73 -11.27
C ARG A 58 3.56 5.74 -10.00
N THR A 59 3.81 6.75 -9.16
CA THR A 59 3.15 6.95 -7.88
C THR A 59 2.41 8.28 -7.91
N GLU A 60 1.09 8.24 -7.72
CA GLU A 60 0.23 9.41 -7.67
C GLU A 60 -0.44 9.51 -6.30
N ARG A 61 -0.58 10.72 -5.77
CA ARG A 61 -1.37 10.96 -4.56
C ARG A 61 -2.83 11.09 -4.96
N ILE A 62 -3.72 10.42 -4.23
CA ILE A 62 -5.17 10.50 -4.49
C ILE A 62 -5.93 10.96 -3.24
N THR A 63 -6.93 11.80 -3.45
CA THR A 63 -7.82 12.34 -2.42
C THR A 63 -9.11 11.54 -2.32
N PHE A 64 -9.86 11.72 -1.22
CA PHE A 64 -11.19 11.09 -1.10
C PHE A 64 -12.16 11.58 -2.17
N GLN A 65 -12.06 12.85 -2.59
CA GLN A 65 -12.91 13.42 -3.63
C GLN A 65 -12.65 12.77 -5.00
N GLU A 66 -11.41 12.43 -5.30
CA GLU A 66 -11.08 11.70 -6.52
C GLU A 66 -11.54 10.25 -6.44
N MET A 67 -11.39 9.60 -5.27
CA MET A 67 -11.89 8.24 -5.05
C MET A 67 -13.43 8.15 -5.10
N SER A 68 -14.15 9.17 -4.64
CA SER A 68 -15.62 9.19 -4.66
C SER A 68 -16.21 9.25 -6.07
N ARG A 69 -15.40 9.45 -7.11
CA ARG A 69 -15.84 9.29 -8.51
C ARG A 69 -16.14 7.81 -8.84
N TYR A 70 -15.70 6.89 -7.99
CA TYR A 70 -15.86 5.44 -8.16
C TYR A 70 -16.89 4.82 -7.19
N GLY A 71 -17.68 5.63 -6.47
CA GLY A 71 -18.72 5.17 -5.54
C GLY A 71 -18.98 6.15 -4.39
N TYR A 72 -19.92 5.81 -3.49
CA TYR A 72 -20.31 6.68 -2.37
C TYR A 72 -19.26 6.79 -1.24
N LEU A 73 -19.32 7.90 -0.48
CA LEU A 73 -18.31 8.33 0.52
C LEU A 73 -18.04 7.33 1.66
N ASP A 74 -19.01 6.46 1.93
CA ASP A 74 -19.02 5.45 2.98
C ASP A 74 -18.49 4.07 2.54
N GLU A 75 -18.21 3.88 1.23
CA GLU A 75 -17.86 2.58 0.66
C GLU A 75 -16.35 2.42 0.39
N PHE A 76 -15.50 2.71 1.38
CA PHE A 76 -14.04 2.61 1.20
C PHE A 76 -13.59 1.26 0.63
N SER A 77 -14.20 0.15 1.07
CA SER A 77 -13.91 -1.19 0.57
C SER A 77 -14.14 -1.33 -0.95
N ARG A 78 -15.15 -0.64 -1.48
CA ARG A 78 -15.42 -0.59 -2.92
C ARG A 78 -14.41 0.25 -3.65
N TRP A 79 -14.10 1.45 -3.15
CA TRP A 79 -13.07 2.30 -3.77
C TRP A 79 -11.69 1.65 -3.76
N ALA A 80 -11.35 0.95 -2.68
CA ALA A 80 -10.07 0.26 -2.53
C ALA A 80 -9.87 -0.82 -3.61
N SER A 81 -10.95 -1.28 -4.23
CA SER A 81 -10.90 -2.19 -5.37
C SER A 81 -11.07 -1.46 -6.70
N ALA A 82 -12.08 -0.58 -6.82
CA ALA A 82 -12.47 0.07 -8.06
C ALA A 82 -11.42 1.05 -8.59
N VAL A 83 -10.79 1.84 -7.71
CA VAL A 83 -9.77 2.84 -8.09
C VAL A 83 -8.55 2.17 -8.73
N PRO A 84 -7.88 1.17 -8.10
CA PRO A 84 -6.77 0.48 -8.75
C PRO A 84 -7.25 -0.39 -9.92
N ALA A 85 -8.48 -0.92 -9.92
CA ALA A 85 -9.00 -1.65 -11.07
C ALA A 85 -9.06 -0.79 -12.34
N ALA A 86 -9.63 0.42 -12.24
CA ALA A 86 -9.70 1.35 -13.36
C ALA A 86 -8.31 1.70 -13.91
N ARG A 87 -7.29 1.83 -13.05
CA ARG A 87 -5.91 2.01 -13.53
C ARG A 87 -5.31 0.74 -14.12
N ALA A 88 -5.60 -0.42 -13.56
CA ALA A 88 -5.07 -1.69 -14.05
C ALA A 88 -5.62 -2.07 -15.43
N GLU A 89 -6.80 -1.59 -15.82
CA GLU A 89 -7.32 -1.75 -17.19
C GLU A 89 -6.37 -1.12 -18.23
N ASP A 90 -5.93 0.11 -17.98
CA ASP A 90 -5.02 0.84 -18.88
C ASP A 90 -3.56 0.38 -18.75
N HIS A 91 -3.12 0.12 -17.52
CA HIS A 91 -1.72 -0.04 -17.15
C HIS A 91 -1.31 -1.48 -16.83
N GLY A 92 -2.25 -2.39 -16.75
CA GLY A 92 -2.08 -3.82 -16.45
C GLY A 92 -1.99 -4.18 -14.98
N CYS A 93 -1.27 -3.39 -14.20
CA CYS A 93 -1.24 -3.56 -12.75
C CYS A 93 -1.21 -2.20 -12.05
N ALA A 94 -1.99 -2.11 -10.99
CA ALA A 94 -2.05 -0.95 -10.13
C ALA A 94 -2.34 -1.36 -8.68
N ALA A 95 -2.04 -0.48 -7.73
CA ALA A 95 -2.33 -0.67 -6.34
C ALA A 95 -2.81 0.62 -5.69
N LEU A 96 -3.75 0.47 -4.77
CA LEU A 96 -4.06 1.51 -3.79
C LEU A 96 -3.28 1.23 -2.51
N VAL A 97 -2.56 2.25 -2.05
CA VAL A 97 -1.74 2.24 -0.84
C VAL A 97 -2.42 3.10 0.21
N TYR A 98 -2.60 2.57 1.43
CA TYR A 98 -3.20 3.32 2.53
C TYR A 98 -2.74 2.76 3.90
N GLY A 99 -2.87 3.56 4.96
CA GLY A 99 -2.57 3.12 6.33
C GLY A 99 -3.69 2.29 6.93
N ASP A 100 -3.34 1.39 7.85
CA ASP A 100 -4.29 0.52 8.58
C ASP A 100 -5.34 1.26 9.40
N ARG A 101 -5.13 2.55 9.67
CA ARG A 101 -6.06 3.39 10.45
C ARG A 101 -6.83 4.38 9.60
N ILE A 102 -7.03 4.08 8.32
CA ILE A 102 -7.78 4.95 7.40
C ILE A 102 -9.19 5.30 7.89
N HIS A 103 -9.86 4.39 8.60
CA HIS A 103 -11.19 4.59 9.21
C HIS A 103 -11.15 5.17 10.63
N ALA A 104 -9.96 5.28 11.21
CA ALA A 104 -9.74 5.38 12.65
C ALA A 104 -9.17 6.75 13.07
N ARG A 105 -9.50 7.80 12.31
CA ARG A 105 -8.89 9.13 12.46
C ARG A 105 -9.09 9.77 13.85
N ILE A 106 -10.08 9.33 14.64
CA ILE A 106 -10.17 9.65 16.08
C ILE A 106 -10.48 8.35 16.82
N ASN A 107 -9.46 7.76 17.45
CA ASN A 107 -9.62 6.48 18.17
C ASN A 107 -9.49 6.61 19.69
N ARG A 108 -9.14 7.80 20.20
CA ARG A 108 -9.03 8.03 21.63
C ARG A 108 -9.42 9.46 21.96
N ILE A 109 -10.18 9.59 23.03
CA ILE A 109 -10.37 10.86 23.72
C ILE A 109 -9.23 10.95 24.74
N GLY A 110 -8.29 11.86 24.52
CA GLY A 110 -7.23 12.19 25.46
C GLY A 110 -7.77 12.90 26.69
N PRO A 111 -6.91 13.20 27.69
CA PRO A 111 -7.31 14.04 28.81
C PRO A 111 -7.93 15.35 28.28
N PHE A 112 -9.00 15.78 28.94
CA PHE A 112 -9.81 16.96 28.58
C PHE A 112 -10.58 16.90 27.24
N GLY A 113 -10.89 15.71 26.71
CA GLY A 113 -11.75 15.62 25.53
C GLY A 113 -11.00 15.73 24.19
N SER A 114 -9.67 15.80 24.21
CA SER A 114 -8.87 16.08 23.02
C SER A 114 -8.78 14.85 22.07
N PRO A 115 -8.98 15.00 20.75
CA PRO A 115 -8.86 13.87 19.83
C PRO A 115 -7.40 13.41 19.71
N LEU A 116 -7.12 12.18 20.16
CA LEU A 116 -5.82 11.55 20.03
C LEU A 116 -5.78 10.68 18.76
N HIS A 117 -4.90 11.07 17.83
CA HIS A 117 -4.69 10.34 16.58
C HIS A 117 -3.64 9.26 16.83
N LEU A 118 -4.01 7.99 16.67
CA LEU A 118 -3.05 6.90 16.76
C LEU A 118 -2.32 6.77 15.40
N PRO A 119 -0.98 6.76 15.36
CA PRO A 119 -0.23 6.72 14.10
C PRO A 119 -0.41 5.38 13.38
N ASP A 120 -0.42 5.33 12.06
CA ASP A 120 -0.45 4.04 11.32
C ASP A 120 0.70 3.12 11.77
N THR A 121 0.47 1.81 11.74
CA THR A 121 1.49 0.80 12.11
C THR A 121 1.89 -0.10 10.96
N ARG A 122 1.09 -0.14 9.91
CA ARG A 122 1.35 -0.88 8.67
C ARG A 122 0.75 -0.10 7.51
N VAL A 123 1.26 -0.38 6.33
CA VAL A 123 0.68 0.06 5.08
C VAL A 123 0.02 -1.14 4.40
N ASP A 124 -1.23 -0.95 4.01
CA ASP A 124 -1.95 -1.91 3.19
C ASP A 124 -1.81 -1.50 1.72
N VAL A 125 -1.39 -2.46 0.90
CA VAL A 125 -1.22 -2.32 -0.54
C VAL A 125 -2.20 -3.26 -1.22
N ARG A 126 -3.33 -2.72 -1.66
CA ARG A 126 -4.36 -3.47 -2.38
C ARG A 126 -4.06 -3.43 -3.87
N THR A 127 -3.55 -4.54 -4.39
CA THR A 127 -3.14 -4.68 -5.78
C THR A 127 -4.29 -5.21 -6.63
N VAL A 128 -4.39 -4.70 -7.85
CA VAL A 128 -5.27 -5.19 -8.91
C VAL A 128 -4.44 -5.41 -10.16
N HIS A 129 -4.65 -6.54 -10.81
CA HIS A 129 -4.03 -6.91 -12.07
C HIS A 129 -5.12 -7.23 -13.07
N ARG A 130 -4.96 -6.83 -14.35
CA ARG A 130 -5.97 -7.04 -15.41
C ARG A 130 -6.40 -8.50 -15.55
N ASP A 131 -5.47 -9.42 -15.31
CA ASP A 131 -5.66 -10.87 -15.45
C ASP A 131 -6.09 -11.59 -14.16
N LEU A 132 -6.18 -10.88 -13.03
CA LEU A 132 -6.61 -11.48 -11.77
C LEU A 132 -8.08 -11.24 -11.48
N ARG A 133 -8.80 -12.31 -11.09
CA ARG A 133 -10.17 -12.23 -10.57
C ARG A 133 -10.23 -11.73 -9.13
N THR A 134 -9.15 -11.89 -8.38
CA THR A 134 -9.04 -11.49 -6.97
C THR A 134 -8.01 -10.37 -6.82
N SER A 135 -8.26 -9.45 -5.89
CA SER A 135 -7.37 -8.31 -5.62
C SER A 135 -6.58 -8.59 -4.33
N PRO A 136 -5.36 -9.14 -4.40
CA PRO A 136 -4.60 -9.41 -3.19
C PRO A 136 -4.27 -8.11 -2.47
N THR A 137 -4.25 -8.18 -1.13
CA THR A 137 -3.87 -7.07 -0.26
C THR A 137 -2.67 -7.50 0.55
N PHE A 138 -1.58 -6.75 0.43
CA PHE A 138 -0.34 -6.98 1.17
C PHE A 138 -0.22 -5.95 2.29
N SER A 139 -0.12 -6.42 3.52
CA SER A 139 0.12 -5.57 4.68
C SER A 139 1.61 -5.56 5.00
N LEU A 140 2.26 -4.42 4.81
CA LEU A 140 3.68 -4.24 5.07
C LEU A 140 3.87 -3.44 6.37
N PRO A 141 4.55 -3.99 7.38
CA PRO A 141 4.88 -3.19 8.56
C PRO A 141 5.95 -2.16 8.19
N PHE A 142 5.95 -1.06 8.93
CA PHE A 142 7.00 -0.05 8.85
C PHE A 142 7.36 0.43 10.25
N GLU A 143 8.56 0.98 10.35
CA GLU A 143 9.05 1.65 11.55
C GLU A 143 9.21 3.14 11.29
N VAL A 144 9.26 3.92 12.37
CA VAL A 144 9.55 5.36 12.29
C VAL A 144 10.90 5.60 12.94
N GLU A 145 11.88 5.95 12.13
CA GLU A 145 13.22 6.31 12.60
C GLU A 145 13.37 7.82 12.72
N GLY A 146 14.19 8.26 13.68
CA GLY A 146 14.58 9.65 13.85
C GLY A 146 13.65 10.46 14.76
N ARG A 147 14.25 11.21 15.68
CA ARG A 147 13.51 12.02 16.67
C ARG A 147 13.04 13.36 16.10
N PHE A 148 13.94 14.10 15.45
CA PHE A 148 13.70 15.47 14.97
C PHE A 148 13.23 15.52 13.50
N ARG A 149 13.68 14.57 12.69
CA ARG A 149 13.25 14.37 11.29
C ARG A 149 12.77 12.93 11.12
N PRO A 150 11.56 12.62 11.62
CA PRO A 150 11.02 11.27 11.56
C PRO A 150 10.85 10.84 10.11
N ARG A 151 11.22 9.61 9.80
CA ARG A 151 11.05 8.97 8.49
C ARG A 151 10.43 7.59 8.64
N LEU A 152 9.57 7.22 7.70
CA LEU A 152 9.08 5.86 7.56
C LEU A 152 10.19 5.00 6.94
N VAL A 153 10.48 3.86 7.55
CA VAL A 153 11.40 2.85 7.00
C VAL A 153 10.74 1.48 7.02
N PHE A 154 10.99 0.70 5.97
CA PHE A 154 10.57 -0.70 5.94
C PHE A 154 11.66 -1.56 6.58
N PRO A 155 11.29 -2.57 7.39
CA PRO A 155 12.24 -3.57 7.86
C PRO A 155 12.97 -4.24 6.68
N ALA A 156 14.27 -4.52 6.83
CA ALA A 156 15.09 -5.10 5.77
C ALA A 156 14.50 -6.38 5.17
N TRP A 157 13.84 -7.20 6.00
CA TRP A 157 13.21 -8.43 5.56
C TRP A 157 12.13 -8.22 4.49
N VAL A 158 11.49 -7.05 4.44
CA VAL A 158 10.48 -6.73 3.40
C VAL A 158 11.16 -6.76 2.04
N GLY A 159 12.25 -6.01 1.87
CA GLY A 159 13.04 -5.99 0.64
C GLY A 159 13.61 -7.37 0.28
N ASP A 160 14.17 -8.08 1.26
CA ASP A 160 14.67 -9.45 1.06
C ASP A 160 13.58 -10.41 0.59
N THR A 161 12.36 -10.25 1.11
CA THR A 161 11.21 -11.07 0.75
C THR A 161 10.78 -10.80 -0.69
N LEU A 162 10.74 -9.54 -1.13
CA LEU A 162 10.44 -9.19 -2.53
C LEU A 162 11.51 -9.76 -3.49
N VAL A 163 12.80 -9.68 -3.12
CA VAL A 163 13.89 -10.27 -3.91
C VAL A 163 13.75 -11.80 -3.99
N ARG A 164 13.39 -12.47 -2.88
CA ARG A 164 13.19 -13.93 -2.85
C ARG A 164 11.98 -14.37 -3.66
N ALA A 165 10.90 -13.60 -3.66
CA ALA A 165 9.71 -13.86 -4.46
C ALA A 165 9.97 -13.73 -5.96
N ARG A 166 10.96 -12.92 -6.37
CA ARG A 166 11.38 -12.79 -7.78
C ARG A 166 12.13 -14.03 -8.29
N ARG A 167 12.77 -14.79 -7.40
CA ARG A 167 13.68 -15.91 -7.76
C ARG A 167 13.01 -17.29 -7.85
N GLY A 168 11.78 -17.44 -7.38
CA GLY A 168 11.05 -18.71 -7.42
C GLY A 168 9.58 -18.43 -7.64
#